data_AF-A0A644UHQ6-F1
#
_entry.id   AF-A0A644UHQ6-F1
#
_cell.length_a   1.000
_cell.length_b   1.000
_cell.length_c   1.000
_cell.angle_alpha   90.00
_cell.angle_beta   90.00
_cell.angle_gamma   90.00
#
_symmetry.space_group_name_H-M   'P 1'
#
loop_
_entity.id
_entity.type
_entity.pdbx_description
1 polymer ?
#
loop_
_entity_poly.entity_id
_entity_poly.type
_entity_poly.pdbx_seq_one_letter_code
_entity_poly.pdbx_strand_id
1 'polypeptide(L)'
;MKKLIPILLFPFFVFHFSFGQQTIYVAASNNTGIEDGTQEHPFNTIKEGINAASPGWQVMIKQGTYIPDDSWSGNPHTLFLKAGVSLMGEGAGQTIIQGIVVDREDSNLSTGLEKLRFDEFYFIRGAHTGPFTDRNIIRNCSTEYIEIGCAAGIPPPDSLLGANYGFIIENNSTGTEGSIEFRHGAGISEIAVTGNSCGYIQIKSGAGYTYLIDNNEIQYGIFDKSAANKTTISNNRIFNGAIVDQSGGNYDLTEDEFIENNTINSDENSPAFIDEDYKAGIIAKSRSVTIRNNTITCTGNVSGIRTSAGAPMHVMNNTIIIDEVQSAAPDPSESTCGIFNYSGWGYVAGNRITGGNMGYYSKAGTVEFANNEIEKSYTGFYSKGAEDVHHNIIKDCRGDGMILDGLAGPVHGNVIKDNAGSGIRVLRNPIDLGGGLDTCPGLNVITGNGNYDLYVEAISEQYPLLFARFNVWDHTDPAEIMQFDIRDGSDSTGLVMVDFTPVGSLGSEALILPDIGLFPNPTHGSFKVQCLKSGVEFQSCKVTDLLGQVVKSDNPEPGTRQIELNISHLPAGIYFLRTRIENQTIVKRIIKI
;
A
#
# COMPACT_ATOMS: atom_id res chain seq x y z
N MET A 1 59.30 -43.70 7.45
CA MET A 1 59.66 -42.84 8.61
C MET A 1 59.93 -41.43 8.11
N LYS A 2 59.36 -40.45 8.82
CA LYS A 2 59.26 -39.01 8.51
C LYS A 2 60.59 -38.37 8.05
N LYS A 3 60.52 -37.49 7.06
CA LYS A 3 61.38 -36.29 6.97
C LYS A 3 60.51 -35.10 6.54
N LEU A 4 60.27 -34.20 7.48
CA LEU A 4 59.71 -32.87 7.21
C LEU A 4 60.74 -32.06 6.41
N ILE A 5 60.28 -31.43 5.33
CA ILE A 5 60.98 -30.35 4.63
C ILE A 5 60.17 -29.06 4.94
N PRO A 6 60.78 -28.00 5.51
CA PRO A 6 60.09 -26.75 5.71
C PRO A 6 60.08 -25.97 4.39
N ILE A 7 58.90 -25.79 3.80
CA ILE A 7 58.70 -24.83 2.72
C ILE A 7 58.45 -23.48 3.38
N LEU A 8 59.39 -22.55 3.18
CA LEU A 8 59.22 -21.13 3.50
C LEU A 8 58.03 -20.58 2.70
N LEU A 9 56.99 -20.15 3.41
CA LEU A 9 55.96 -19.26 2.89
C LEU A 9 56.56 -17.86 2.76
N PHE A 10 56.89 -17.44 1.53
CA PHE A 10 57.05 -16.03 1.21
C PHE A 10 55.65 -15.38 1.27
N PRO A 11 55.44 -14.29 2.04
CA PRO A 11 54.22 -13.52 1.91
C PRO A 11 54.29 -12.77 0.58
N PHE A 12 53.48 -13.21 -0.39
CA PHE A 12 53.07 -12.33 -1.48
C PHE A 12 52.28 -11.18 -0.86
N PHE A 13 52.96 -10.10 -0.49
CA PHE A 13 52.33 -8.80 -0.37
C PHE A 13 51.93 -8.39 -1.79
N VAL A 14 50.72 -8.80 -2.20
CA VAL A 14 50.01 -8.05 -3.24
C VAL A 14 49.67 -6.73 -2.59
N PHE A 15 50.48 -5.70 -2.88
CA PHE A 15 50.05 -4.33 -2.71
C PHE A 15 48.78 -4.17 -3.53
N HIS A 16 47.61 -4.29 -2.90
CA HIS A 16 46.40 -3.65 -3.40
C HIS A 16 46.67 -2.15 -3.26
N PHE A 17 47.26 -1.56 -4.30
CA PHE A 17 47.09 -0.15 -4.52
C PHE A 17 45.58 0.05 -4.70
N SER A 18 44.92 0.52 -3.64
CA SER A 18 43.69 1.29 -3.80
C SER A 18 44.09 2.48 -4.66
N PHE A 19 43.84 2.38 -5.97
CA PHE A 19 43.84 3.56 -6.82
C PHE A 19 42.76 4.47 -6.22
N GLY A 20 43.19 5.52 -5.52
CA GLY A 20 42.29 6.57 -5.08
C GLY A 20 41.51 7.06 -6.28
N GLN A 21 40.21 7.29 -6.11
CA GLN A 21 39.34 7.87 -7.13
C GLN A 21 40.02 9.12 -7.69
N GLN A 22 40.40 9.08 -8.98
CA GLN A 22 41.10 10.17 -9.63
C GLN A 22 40.08 11.14 -10.21
N THR A 23 40.30 12.44 -10.00
CA THR A 23 39.38 13.51 -10.41
C THR A 23 39.96 14.27 -11.60
N ILE A 24 39.17 14.42 -12.65
CA ILE A 24 39.43 15.33 -13.77
C ILE A 24 38.59 16.59 -13.58
N TYR A 25 39.18 17.76 -13.78
CA TYR A 25 38.50 19.04 -13.61
C TYR A 25 38.11 19.64 -14.96
N VAL A 26 36.91 20.20 -15.02
CA VAL A 26 36.35 20.91 -16.18
C VAL A 26 35.90 22.30 -15.72
N ALA A 27 36.26 23.33 -16.47
CA ALA A 27 35.82 24.71 -16.24
C ALA A 27 35.67 25.46 -17.57
N ALA A 28 34.44 25.83 -17.95
CA ALA A 28 34.16 26.59 -19.17
C ALA A 28 34.90 27.94 -19.25
N SER A 29 35.35 28.47 -18.11
CA SER A 29 36.13 29.70 -18.02
C SER A 29 37.61 29.52 -18.37
N ASN A 30 38.13 28.30 -18.50
CA ASN A 30 39.53 28.11 -18.89
C ASN A 30 39.72 28.49 -20.35
N ASN A 31 40.36 29.64 -20.57
CA ASN A 31 40.73 30.17 -21.87
C ASN A 31 42.25 30.39 -22.00
N THR A 32 43.03 29.75 -21.12
CA THR A 32 44.49 29.91 -21.05
C THR A 32 45.23 29.17 -22.16
N GLY A 33 44.56 28.20 -22.80
CA GLY A 33 45.13 27.32 -23.84
C GLY A 33 45.94 26.14 -23.30
N ILE A 34 46.07 26.00 -21.97
CA ILE A 34 46.65 24.83 -21.31
C ILE A 34 45.51 24.06 -20.64
N GLU A 35 45.35 22.79 -21.03
CA GLU A 35 44.26 21.93 -20.60
C GLU A 35 44.80 20.51 -20.41
N ASP A 36 45.03 20.12 -19.15
CA ASP A 36 45.50 18.77 -18.78
C ASP A 36 44.55 18.05 -17.81
N GLY A 37 43.43 18.68 -17.46
CA GLY A 37 42.41 18.13 -16.57
C GLY A 37 42.76 18.22 -15.09
N THR A 38 43.88 18.86 -14.73
CA THR A 38 44.19 19.19 -13.33
C THR A 38 43.33 20.36 -12.84
N GLN A 39 43.34 20.60 -11.52
CA GLN A 39 42.62 21.73 -10.95
C GLN A 39 43.18 23.10 -11.41
N GLU A 40 44.49 23.16 -11.71
CA GLU A 40 45.16 24.38 -12.20
C GLU A 40 44.92 24.62 -13.70
N HIS A 41 44.80 23.54 -14.48
CA HIS A 41 44.58 23.57 -15.93
C HIS A 41 43.40 22.65 -16.33
N PRO A 42 42.17 22.97 -15.89
CA PRO A 42 41.00 22.13 -16.17
C PRO A 42 40.66 22.13 -17.66
N PHE A 43 40.02 21.08 -18.18
CA PHE A 43 39.49 21.12 -19.55
C PHE A 43 38.39 22.17 -19.69
N ASN A 44 38.27 22.79 -20.86
CA ASN A 44 37.23 23.80 -21.08
C ASN A 44 35.87 23.17 -21.45
N THR A 45 35.84 21.94 -21.96
CA THR A 45 34.61 21.18 -22.23
C THR A 45 34.46 19.93 -21.34
N ILE A 46 33.21 19.53 -21.10
CA ILE A 46 32.91 18.27 -20.40
C ILE A 46 33.36 17.06 -21.22
N LYS A 47 33.25 17.13 -22.55
CA LYS A 47 33.64 16.07 -23.48
C LYS A 47 35.12 15.72 -23.37
N GLU A 48 35.99 16.72 -23.30
CA GLU A 48 37.42 16.51 -23.05
C GLU A 48 37.66 15.84 -21.70
N GLY A 49 36.97 16.31 -20.64
CA GLY A 49 37.04 15.70 -19.32
C GLY A 49 36.63 14.22 -19.30
N ILE A 50 35.53 13.88 -19.96
CA ILE A 50 35.05 12.50 -20.11
C ILE A 50 36.06 11.65 -20.91
N ASN A 51 36.61 12.19 -22.00
CA ASN A 51 37.57 11.47 -22.83
C ASN A 51 38.86 11.15 -22.08
N ALA A 52 39.35 12.08 -21.25
CA ALA A 52 40.52 11.90 -20.41
C ALA A 52 40.29 10.97 -19.21
N ALA A 53 39.05 10.83 -18.74
CA ALA A 53 38.71 10.01 -17.58
C ALA A 53 38.76 8.50 -17.88
N SER A 54 39.22 7.70 -16.92
CA SER A 54 39.15 6.23 -16.97
C SER A 54 37.95 5.72 -16.17
N PRO A 55 37.47 4.47 -16.40
CA PRO A 55 36.47 3.85 -15.54
C PRO A 55 36.83 3.95 -14.04
N GLY A 56 35.83 4.29 -13.22
CA GLY A 56 35.97 4.56 -11.79
C GLY A 56 36.36 6.01 -11.45
N TRP A 57 36.66 6.87 -12.43
CA TRP A 57 37.04 8.26 -12.20
C TRP A 57 35.81 9.18 -12.12
N GLN A 58 36.04 10.36 -11.55
CA GLN A 58 35.06 11.44 -11.49
C GLN A 58 35.51 12.63 -12.34
N VAL A 59 34.58 13.23 -13.07
CA VAL A 59 34.76 14.54 -13.71
C VAL A 59 34.06 15.59 -12.86
N MET A 60 34.86 16.45 -12.22
CA MET A 60 34.41 17.58 -11.42
C MET A 60 34.22 18.80 -12.32
N ILE A 61 32.98 19.27 -12.45
CA ILE A 61 32.57 20.32 -13.38
C ILE A 61 32.28 21.59 -12.58
N LYS A 62 33.14 22.60 -12.77
CA LYS A 62 32.99 23.91 -12.15
C LYS A 62 31.73 24.62 -12.61
N GLN A 63 31.24 25.54 -11.78
CA GLN A 63 30.11 26.39 -12.14
C GLN A 63 30.30 27.02 -13.53
N GLY A 64 29.22 27.09 -14.30
CA GLY A 64 29.24 27.56 -15.68
C GLY A 64 28.16 26.89 -16.52
N THR A 65 28.03 27.39 -17.75
CA THR A 65 27.15 26.82 -18.78
C THR A 65 28.00 26.11 -19.81
N TYR A 66 27.67 24.85 -20.05
CA TYR A 66 28.35 23.97 -21.00
C TYR A 66 27.35 23.59 -22.08
N ILE A 67 27.72 23.80 -23.34
CA ILE A 67 26.89 23.50 -24.50
C ILE A 67 27.54 22.31 -25.23
N PRO A 68 27.00 21.09 -25.09
CA PRO A 68 27.50 19.94 -25.83
C PRO A 68 27.33 20.14 -27.35
N ASP A 69 28.23 19.52 -28.12
CA ASP A 69 28.31 19.68 -29.58
C ASP A 69 27.91 18.43 -30.36
N ASP A 70 27.56 17.33 -29.68
CA ASP A 70 27.03 16.13 -30.34
C ASP A 70 25.52 16.23 -30.56
N SER A 71 25.00 15.38 -31.46
CA SER A 71 23.56 15.28 -31.74
C SER A 71 23.02 13.87 -31.52
N TRP A 72 21.82 13.78 -30.94
CA TRP A 72 21.07 12.55 -30.76
C TRP A 72 19.57 12.80 -30.85
N SER A 73 18.85 11.91 -31.55
CA SER A 73 17.39 11.96 -31.68
C SER A 73 16.84 13.33 -32.13
N GLY A 74 17.58 14.05 -32.97
CA GLY A 74 17.20 15.39 -33.46
C GLY A 74 17.55 16.55 -32.51
N ASN A 75 18.06 16.28 -31.31
CA ASN A 75 18.61 17.31 -30.43
C ASN A 75 20.08 17.63 -30.84
N PRO A 76 20.45 18.89 -31.09
CA PRO A 76 21.81 19.28 -31.50
C PRO A 76 22.78 19.53 -30.34
N HIS A 77 22.33 19.41 -29.10
CA HIS A 77 23.11 19.64 -27.88
C HIS A 77 23.03 18.42 -26.97
N THR A 78 23.79 17.38 -27.32
CA THR A 78 23.83 16.11 -26.59
C THR A 78 25.20 15.89 -25.95
N LEU A 79 25.22 15.51 -24.68
CA LEU A 79 26.40 15.00 -24.00
C LEU A 79 26.31 13.48 -23.89
N PHE A 80 27.25 12.75 -24.49
CA PHE A 80 27.36 11.30 -24.29
C PHE A 80 28.21 10.99 -23.05
N LEU A 81 27.70 10.12 -22.17
CA LEU A 81 28.45 9.59 -21.04
C LEU A 81 29.39 8.46 -21.48
N LYS A 82 30.46 8.30 -20.68
CA LYS A 82 31.39 7.17 -20.77
C LYS A 82 31.13 6.24 -19.60
N ALA A 83 31.00 4.94 -19.86
CA ALA A 83 30.67 3.96 -18.86
C ALA A 83 31.77 3.89 -17.77
N GLY A 84 31.34 3.81 -16.51
CA GLY A 84 32.25 3.85 -15.36
C GLY A 84 32.71 5.25 -14.96
N VAL A 85 32.39 6.31 -15.71
CA VAL A 85 32.74 7.69 -15.35
C VAL A 85 31.53 8.38 -14.71
N SER A 86 31.76 9.12 -13.63
CA SER A 86 30.74 9.93 -12.96
C SER A 86 30.98 11.42 -13.18
N LEU A 87 29.92 12.20 -13.39
CA LEU A 87 29.95 13.65 -13.49
C LEU A 87 29.45 14.27 -12.19
N MET A 88 30.18 15.26 -11.67
CA MET A 88 29.84 15.97 -10.45
C MET A 88 29.95 17.48 -10.64
N GLY A 89 28.85 18.20 -10.48
CA GLY A 89 28.82 19.67 -10.48
C GLY A 89 29.04 20.27 -9.09
N GLU A 90 29.24 21.59 -9.05
CA GLU A 90 29.30 22.35 -7.78
C GLU A 90 27.91 22.62 -7.20
N GLY A 91 26.86 22.53 -8.03
CA GLY A 91 25.45 22.64 -7.65
C GLY A 91 24.54 22.67 -8.88
N ALA A 92 23.34 22.09 -8.81
CA ALA A 92 22.43 22.07 -9.95
C ALA A 92 22.01 23.48 -10.42
N GLY A 93 22.00 24.48 -9.52
CA GLY A 93 21.78 25.88 -9.88
C GLY A 93 23.01 26.60 -10.45
N GLN A 94 24.18 25.96 -10.50
CA GLN A 94 25.47 26.58 -10.82
C GLN A 94 26.18 25.90 -12.00
N THR A 95 26.02 24.59 -12.14
CA THR A 95 26.63 23.78 -13.21
C THR A 95 25.55 23.34 -14.18
N ILE A 96 25.47 24.01 -15.32
CA ILE A 96 24.39 23.86 -16.30
C ILE A 96 24.95 23.21 -17.57
N ILE A 97 24.44 22.04 -17.92
CA ILE A 97 24.58 21.43 -19.24
C ILE A 97 23.36 21.88 -20.04
N GLN A 98 23.55 22.78 -21.00
CA GLN A 98 22.47 23.25 -21.85
C GLN A 98 22.26 22.24 -22.98
N GLY A 99 21.50 21.19 -22.68
CA GLY A 99 21.27 20.07 -23.57
C GLY A 99 20.90 18.80 -22.81
N ILE A 100 20.78 17.70 -23.55
CA ILE A 100 20.42 16.39 -23.01
C ILE A 100 21.67 15.56 -22.70
N VAL A 101 21.55 14.66 -21.71
CA VAL A 101 22.61 13.73 -21.31
C VAL A 101 22.17 12.31 -21.66
N VAL A 102 23.03 11.58 -22.36
CA VAL A 102 22.70 10.24 -22.88
C VAL A 102 23.77 9.23 -22.49
N ASP A 103 23.36 8.15 -21.85
CA ASP A 103 24.18 6.98 -21.62
C ASP A 103 23.71 5.82 -22.51
N ARG A 104 24.56 5.41 -23.44
CA ARG A 104 24.27 4.38 -24.44
C ARG A 104 25.39 3.38 -24.62
N GLU A 105 26.43 3.45 -23.79
CA GLU A 105 27.59 2.59 -23.96
C GLU A 105 27.27 1.14 -23.57
N ASP A 106 27.72 0.20 -24.40
CA ASP A 106 27.57 -1.24 -24.17
C ASP A 106 28.53 -1.69 -23.06
N SER A 107 28.12 -1.51 -21.80
CA SER A 107 28.97 -1.76 -20.62
C SER A 107 28.17 -2.04 -19.35
N ASN A 108 28.72 -2.87 -18.46
CA ASN A 108 28.15 -3.14 -17.13
C ASN A 108 28.60 -2.15 -16.03
N LEU A 109 29.46 -1.19 -16.36
CA LEU A 109 30.02 -0.25 -15.39
C LEU A 109 29.02 0.85 -15.03
N SER A 110 28.81 1.10 -13.73
CA SER A 110 27.91 2.15 -13.25
C SER A 110 28.36 3.55 -13.65
N THR A 111 27.42 4.45 -13.90
CA THR A 111 27.67 5.90 -14.04
C THR A 111 27.02 6.68 -12.90
N GLY A 112 27.43 7.94 -12.75
CA GLY A 112 26.93 8.84 -11.73
C GLY A 112 26.70 10.24 -12.30
N LEU A 113 25.56 10.85 -11.98
CA LEU A 113 25.26 12.25 -12.22
C LEU A 113 24.92 12.91 -10.89
N GLU A 114 25.68 13.92 -10.49
CA GLU A 114 25.46 14.60 -9.22
C GLU A 114 25.57 16.13 -9.33
N LYS A 115 24.60 16.85 -8.77
CA LYS A 115 24.63 18.33 -8.65
C LYS A 115 24.72 19.05 -9.99
N LEU A 116 23.98 18.56 -10.99
CA LEU A 116 23.95 19.11 -12.35
C LEU A 116 22.56 19.59 -12.70
N ARG A 117 22.49 20.61 -13.57
CA ARG A 117 21.29 20.88 -14.36
C ARG A 117 21.52 20.44 -15.79
N PHE A 118 20.54 19.75 -16.36
CA PHE A 118 20.48 19.35 -17.76
C PHE A 118 19.01 19.32 -18.19
N ASP A 119 18.74 19.25 -19.50
CA ASP A 119 17.35 19.28 -19.99
C ASP A 119 16.66 17.93 -19.74
N GLU A 120 17.29 16.84 -20.18
CA GLU A 120 16.76 15.48 -20.06
C GLU A 120 17.91 14.48 -19.87
N PHE A 121 17.64 13.36 -19.21
CA PHE A 121 18.56 12.24 -19.12
C PHE A 121 17.96 10.96 -19.70
N TYR A 122 18.73 10.29 -20.55
CA TYR A 122 18.39 9.02 -21.15
C TYR A 122 19.46 7.98 -20.84
N PHE A 123 19.09 6.95 -20.08
CA PHE A 123 19.85 5.71 -20.02
C PHE A 123 19.25 4.74 -21.05
N ILE A 124 20.03 4.29 -22.02
CA ILE A 124 19.58 3.50 -23.19
C ILE A 124 20.55 2.37 -23.53
N ARG A 125 21.13 1.72 -22.52
CA ARG A 125 22.08 0.62 -22.72
C ARG A 125 21.38 -0.68 -23.14
N GLY A 126 22.16 -1.59 -23.72
CA GLY A 126 21.72 -2.96 -24.02
C GLY A 126 21.52 -3.81 -22.76
N ALA A 127 21.09 -5.06 -22.93
CA ALA A 127 21.07 -6.04 -21.82
C ALA A 127 22.47 -6.62 -21.61
N HIS A 128 22.92 -6.73 -20.36
CA HIS A 128 24.26 -7.25 -20.02
C HIS A 128 24.20 -8.32 -18.94
N THR A 129 25.04 -9.36 -19.08
CA THR A 129 25.18 -10.39 -18.07
C THR A 129 26.32 -10.07 -17.11
N GLY A 130 26.08 -10.19 -15.80
CA GLY A 130 27.14 -10.11 -14.80
C GLY A 130 26.63 -9.59 -13.46
N PRO A 131 27.30 -9.88 -12.35
CA PRO A 131 26.88 -9.34 -11.06
C PRO A 131 26.99 -7.81 -11.08
N PHE A 132 25.84 -7.12 -11.06
CA PHE A 132 25.77 -5.68 -10.86
C PHE A 132 25.87 -5.38 -9.37
N THR A 133 27.09 -5.37 -8.83
CA THR A 133 27.32 -5.00 -7.43
C THR A 133 27.22 -3.50 -7.19
N ASP A 134 27.40 -2.70 -8.24
CA ASP A 134 27.30 -1.24 -8.20
C ASP A 134 26.00 -0.77 -8.87
N ARG A 135 25.48 0.36 -8.38
CA ARG A 135 24.26 0.99 -8.89
C ARG A 135 24.61 2.28 -9.61
N ASN A 136 23.87 2.59 -10.67
CA ASN A 136 23.93 3.92 -11.26
C ASN A 136 23.32 4.94 -10.29
N ILE A 137 23.88 6.14 -10.24
CA ILE A 137 23.45 7.18 -9.29
C ILE A 137 23.05 8.43 -10.05
N ILE A 138 21.85 8.95 -9.79
CA ILE A 138 21.40 10.25 -10.28
C ILE A 138 20.91 11.01 -9.06
N ARG A 139 21.61 12.09 -8.69
CA ARG A 139 21.30 12.75 -7.42
C ARG A 139 21.50 14.25 -7.37
N ASN A 140 20.65 14.92 -6.60
CA ASN A 140 20.72 16.37 -6.40
C ASN A 140 20.75 17.14 -7.75
N CYS A 141 20.13 16.58 -8.80
CA CYS A 141 20.10 17.16 -10.13
C CYS A 141 18.78 17.92 -10.37
N SER A 142 18.81 18.84 -11.33
CA SER A 142 17.63 19.51 -11.88
C SER A 142 17.50 19.14 -13.36
N THR A 143 16.38 18.54 -13.74
CA THR A 143 16.10 18.11 -15.11
C THR A 143 14.62 18.27 -15.40
N GLU A 144 14.16 18.04 -16.62
CA GLU A 144 12.73 17.94 -16.94
C GLU A 144 12.30 16.47 -17.05
N TYR A 145 13.24 15.58 -17.38
CA TYR A 145 12.95 14.19 -17.63
C TYR A 145 14.13 13.27 -17.28
N ILE A 146 13.81 12.11 -16.73
CA ILE A 146 14.74 11.00 -16.48
C ILE A 146 14.11 9.74 -17.07
N GLU A 147 14.70 9.20 -18.12
CA GLU A 147 14.28 7.92 -18.70
C GLU A 147 15.32 6.84 -18.46
N ILE A 148 14.88 5.74 -17.87
CA ILE A 148 15.63 4.49 -17.78
C ILE A 148 15.07 3.50 -18.79
N GLY A 149 15.65 3.51 -19.99
CA GLY A 149 15.39 2.56 -21.06
C GLY A 149 16.49 1.50 -21.16
N CYS A 150 16.10 0.23 -21.32
CA CYS A 150 17.04 -0.79 -21.79
C CYS A 150 16.27 -1.86 -22.55
N ALA A 151 16.93 -2.48 -23.54
CA ALA A 151 16.33 -3.57 -24.30
C ALA A 151 15.94 -4.74 -23.38
N ALA A 152 14.92 -5.52 -23.76
CA ALA A 152 14.52 -6.69 -22.99
C ALA A 152 15.65 -7.72 -22.89
N GLY A 153 16.07 -8.04 -21.66
CA GLY A 153 16.81 -9.25 -21.38
C GLY A 153 15.86 -10.44 -21.49
N ILE A 154 16.33 -11.55 -22.08
CA ILE A 154 15.67 -12.85 -21.88
C ILE A 154 15.81 -13.17 -20.39
N PRO A 155 14.72 -13.34 -19.63
CA PRO A 155 14.84 -13.68 -18.21
C PRO A 155 15.55 -15.04 -18.09
N PRO A 156 16.74 -15.13 -17.48
CA PRO A 156 17.27 -16.43 -17.12
C PRO A 156 16.39 -17.02 -16.02
N PRO A 157 16.17 -18.34 -15.98
CA PRO A 157 15.43 -18.98 -14.90
C PRO A 157 16.12 -18.70 -13.55
N ASP A 158 15.40 -18.02 -12.64
CA ASP A 158 15.47 -17.86 -11.17
C ASP A 158 16.76 -18.14 -10.37
N SER A 159 17.96 -18.15 -10.96
CA SER A 159 19.18 -18.54 -10.23
C SER A 159 20.46 -17.77 -10.58
N LEU A 160 20.37 -16.61 -11.24
CA LEU A 160 21.55 -15.78 -11.52
C LEU A 160 21.35 -14.36 -10.98
N LEU A 161 22.22 -13.96 -10.04
CA LEU A 161 22.36 -12.59 -9.57
C LEU A 161 22.52 -11.63 -10.77
N GLY A 162 21.68 -10.58 -10.82
CA GLY A 162 21.86 -9.39 -11.64
C GLY A 162 21.90 -9.62 -13.15
N ALA A 163 20.76 -9.63 -13.83
CA ALA A 163 20.76 -9.60 -15.31
C ALA A 163 20.66 -8.18 -15.89
N ASN A 164 20.43 -7.14 -15.06
CA ASN A 164 20.32 -5.75 -15.49
C ASN A 164 20.74 -4.74 -14.41
N TYR A 165 20.83 -3.47 -14.82
CA TYR A 165 21.28 -2.32 -14.02
C TYR A 165 20.35 -1.97 -12.85
N GLY A 166 20.96 -1.64 -11.70
CA GLY A 166 20.28 -1.02 -10.57
C GLY A 166 20.47 0.49 -10.55
N PHE A 167 19.58 1.19 -9.85
CA PHE A 167 19.56 2.66 -9.80
C PHE A 167 19.29 3.19 -8.39
N ILE A 168 19.97 4.28 -8.06
CA ILE A 168 19.63 5.19 -6.97
C ILE A 168 19.32 6.54 -7.62
N ILE A 169 18.06 6.97 -7.54
CA ILE A 169 17.58 8.26 -8.04
C ILE A 169 17.12 9.07 -6.83
N GLU A 170 17.99 9.96 -6.33
CA GLU A 170 17.77 10.62 -5.04
C GLU A 170 17.80 12.16 -5.12
N ASN A 171 16.83 12.81 -4.48
CA ASN A 171 16.82 14.27 -4.29
C ASN A 171 16.91 15.08 -5.59
N ASN A 172 16.35 14.58 -6.68
CA ASN A 172 16.28 15.30 -7.95
C ASN A 172 14.99 16.12 -8.04
N SER A 173 15.02 17.17 -8.85
CA SER A 173 13.84 17.94 -9.23
C SER A 173 13.58 17.80 -10.73
N THR A 174 12.42 17.25 -11.10
CA THR A 174 11.95 17.25 -12.50
C THR A 174 10.99 18.41 -12.83
N GLY A 175 10.67 19.24 -11.84
CA GLY A 175 9.60 20.24 -11.95
C GLY A 175 8.20 19.63 -11.80
N THR A 176 7.16 20.44 -11.94
CA THR A 176 5.76 20.02 -11.68
C THR A 176 5.19 19.11 -12.77
N GLU A 177 5.65 19.26 -14.01
CA GLU A 177 5.20 18.47 -15.16
C GLU A 177 6.20 17.37 -15.57
N GLY A 178 7.42 17.43 -15.05
CA GLY A 178 8.48 16.50 -15.43
C GLY A 178 8.28 15.11 -14.85
N SER A 179 9.02 14.13 -15.36
CA SER A 179 8.81 12.73 -14.97
C SER A 179 10.08 11.91 -14.81
N ILE A 180 9.97 10.89 -13.98
CA ILE A 180 10.94 9.79 -13.87
C ILE A 180 10.25 8.55 -14.43
N GLU A 181 10.82 7.98 -15.48
CA GLU A 181 10.18 6.90 -16.22
C GLU A 181 11.10 5.68 -16.41
N PHE A 182 10.57 4.50 -16.13
CA PHE A 182 11.25 3.20 -16.27
C PHE A 182 10.63 2.43 -17.44
N ARG A 183 11.35 2.32 -18.57
CA ARG A 183 10.91 1.61 -19.79
C ARG A 183 11.79 0.40 -20.12
N HIS A 184 12.55 -0.09 -19.14
CA HIS A 184 13.48 -1.20 -19.33
C HIS A 184 12.79 -2.56 -19.34
N GLY A 185 13.29 -3.52 -20.13
CA GLY A 185 12.73 -4.87 -20.13
C GLY A 185 13.06 -5.69 -18.86
N ALA A 186 12.68 -6.97 -18.87
CA ALA A 186 12.79 -7.86 -17.70
C ALA A 186 14.24 -8.02 -17.22
N GLY A 187 14.43 -8.16 -15.91
CA GLY A 187 15.74 -8.26 -15.27
C GLY A 187 15.63 -8.40 -13.76
N ILE A 188 16.76 -8.45 -13.08
CA ILE A 188 16.82 -8.59 -11.62
C ILE A 188 17.78 -7.54 -11.10
N SER A 189 17.25 -6.53 -10.40
CA SER A 189 18.04 -5.52 -9.70
C SER A 189 17.16 -4.73 -8.73
N GLU A 190 17.81 -3.91 -7.91
CA GLU A 190 17.15 -2.95 -7.02
C GLU A 190 17.13 -1.56 -7.63
N ILE A 191 15.97 -0.91 -7.55
CA ILE A 191 15.75 0.46 -8.00
C ILE A 191 15.16 1.25 -6.83
N ALA A 192 15.89 2.27 -6.38
CA ALA A 192 15.46 3.16 -5.32
C ALA A 192 15.23 4.57 -5.88
N VAL A 193 14.03 5.11 -5.67
CA VAL A 193 13.63 6.47 -6.07
C VAL A 193 13.20 7.20 -4.82
N THR A 194 14.06 8.10 -4.32
CA THR A 194 13.87 8.69 -2.97
C THR A 194 14.06 10.21 -2.92
N GLY A 195 13.22 10.90 -2.16
CA GLY A 195 13.41 12.35 -1.91
C GLY A 195 13.26 13.25 -3.15
N ASN A 196 12.73 12.74 -4.26
CA ASN A 196 12.60 13.52 -5.49
C ASN A 196 11.35 14.41 -5.46
N SER A 197 11.42 15.54 -6.17
CA SER A 197 10.28 16.40 -6.49
C SER A 197 9.95 16.26 -7.98
N CYS A 198 8.80 15.69 -8.32
CA CYS A 198 8.45 15.42 -9.72
C CYS A 198 6.95 15.53 -10.01
N GLY A 199 6.60 15.63 -11.29
CA GLY A 199 5.22 15.51 -11.74
C GLY A 199 4.71 14.08 -11.64
N TYR A 200 5.48 13.15 -12.22
CA TYR A 200 5.11 11.75 -12.36
C TYR A 200 6.27 10.81 -12.08
N ILE A 201 5.95 9.65 -11.50
CA ILE A 201 6.80 8.46 -11.52
C ILE A 201 6.05 7.38 -12.30
N GLN A 202 6.68 6.84 -13.35
CA GLN A 202 6.05 5.88 -14.24
C GLN A 202 6.91 4.61 -14.34
N ILE A 203 6.35 3.48 -13.89
CA ILE A 203 7.00 2.17 -13.95
C ILE A 203 6.36 1.37 -15.07
N LYS A 204 7.09 1.16 -16.16
CA LYS A 204 6.63 0.43 -17.36
C LYS A 204 7.61 -0.69 -17.73
N SER A 205 8.29 -1.23 -16.72
CA SER A 205 9.35 -2.21 -16.93
C SER A 205 8.84 -3.63 -17.14
N GLY A 206 9.72 -4.50 -17.64
CA GLY A 206 9.52 -5.95 -17.52
C GLY A 206 9.60 -6.45 -16.07
N ALA A 207 9.52 -7.77 -15.89
CA ALA A 207 9.43 -8.44 -14.59
C ALA A 207 10.81 -8.62 -13.91
N GLY A 208 10.78 -8.90 -12.59
CA GLY A 208 11.91 -9.39 -11.79
C GLY A 208 12.66 -8.34 -10.95
N TYR A 209 12.31 -7.05 -11.06
CA TYR A 209 12.93 -5.98 -10.28
C TYR A 209 12.31 -5.83 -8.89
N THR A 210 13.06 -5.19 -7.99
CA THR A 210 12.55 -4.67 -6.73
C THR A 210 12.60 -3.14 -6.75
N TYR A 211 11.43 -2.51 -6.68
CA TYR A 211 11.27 -1.06 -6.62
C TYR A 211 10.98 -0.59 -5.20
N LEU A 212 11.72 0.44 -4.79
CA LEU A 212 11.42 1.25 -3.62
C LEU A 212 11.18 2.69 -4.07
N ILE A 213 9.93 3.14 -4.01
CA ILE A 213 9.52 4.51 -4.29
C ILE A 213 9.17 5.17 -2.96
N ASP A 214 10.11 5.90 -2.38
CA ASP A 214 10.02 6.33 -0.98
C ASP A 214 10.25 7.83 -0.76
N ASN A 215 9.43 8.46 0.07
CA ASN A 215 9.64 9.83 0.54
C ASN A 215 9.80 10.87 -0.60
N ASN A 216 9.00 10.74 -1.67
CA ASN A 216 8.99 11.70 -2.80
C ASN A 216 7.83 12.70 -2.67
N GLU A 217 8.04 13.90 -3.22
CA GLU A 217 7.02 14.92 -3.44
C GLU A 217 6.56 14.87 -4.90
N ILE A 218 5.30 14.51 -5.12
CA ILE A 218 4.77 14.16 -6.44
C ILE A 218 3.55 15.01 -6.75
N GLN A 219 3.58 15.75 -7.85
CA GLN A 219 2.48 16.63 -8.21
C GLN A 219 1.23 15.84 -8.62
N TYR A 220 1.38 14.83 -9.48
CA TYR A 220 0.25 14.16 -10.12
C TYR A 220 0.14 12.69 -9.78
N GLY A 221 1.18 11.87 -9.94
CA GLY A 221 1.00 10.48 -9.53
C GLY A 221 2.14 9.51 -9.78
N ILE A 222 1.92 8.32 -9.23
CA ILE A 222 2.76 7.14 -9.43
C ILE A 222 1.93 6.13 -10.22
N PHE A 223 2.46 5.69 -11.35
CA PHE A 223 1.78 4.77 -12.26
C PHE A 223 2.64 3.53 -12.48
N ASP A 224 2.22 2.41 -11.90
CA ASP A 224 2.82 1.11 -12.13
C ASP A 224 2.02 0.35 -13.19
N LYS A 225 2.62 0.21 -14.38
CA LYS A 225 2.14 -0.61 -15.50
C LYS A 225 3.18 -1.68 -15.85
N SER A 226 4.01 -2.04 -14.90
CA SER A 226 5.10 -2.98 -15.10
C SER A 226 4.59 -4.42 -15.12
N ALA A 227 5.44 -5.37 -15.55
CA ALA A 227 5.14 -6.79 -15.37
C ALA A 227 5.30 -7.21 -13.89
N ALA A 228 5.50 -8.50 -13.60
CA ALA A 228 5.62 -8.98 -12.22
C ALA A 228 6.91 -8.46 -11.54
N ASN A 229 6.81 -7.39 -10.77
CA ASN A 229 7.88 -6.83 -9.95
C ASN A 229 7.46 -6.84 -8.47
N LYS A 230 8.43 -6.66 -7.58
CA LYS A 230 8.15 -6.34 -6.18
C LYS A 230 8.20 -4.84 -6.03
N THR A 231 7.09 -4.22 -5.65
CA THR A 231 6.98 -2.75 -5.61
C THR A 231 6.55 -2.30 -4.23
N THR A 232 7.34 -1.43 -3.60
CA THR A 232 6.97 -0.71 -2.38
C THR A 232 6.88 0.78 -2.69
N ILE A 233 5.69 1.34 -2.51
CA ILE A 233 5.39 2.77 -2.64
C ILE A 233 5.07 3.30 -1.25
N SER A 234 6.04 4.00 -0.65
CA SER A 234 5.97 4.40 0.75
C SER A 234 6.27 5.85 1.04
N ASN A 235 5.62 6.42 2.06
CA ASN A 235 5.95 7.75 2.59
C ASN A 235 5.92 8.89 1.55
N ASN A 236 5.25 8.73 0.41
CA ASN A 236 5.18 9.76 -0.62
C ASN A 236 4.05 10.74 -0.32
N ARG A 237 4.22 11.98 -0.80
CA ARG A 237 3.18 13.01 -0.80
C ARG A 237 2.74 13.30 -2.23
N ILE A 238 1.47 13.01 -2.53
CA ILE A 238 0.84 13.28 -3.83
C ILE A 238 -0.11 14.46 -3.68
N PHE A 239 0.16 15.55 -4.40
CA PHE A 239 -0.54 16.83 -4.22
C PHE A 239 -1.87 16.93 -4.95
N ASN A 240 -1.96 16.41 -6.16
CA ASN A 240 -3.18 16.42 -6.94
C ASN A 240 -3.22 15.26 -7.95
N GLY A 241 -3.46 14.05 -7.45
CA GLY A 241 -3.73 12.90 -8.31
C GLY A 241 -3.69 11.58 -7.56
N ALA A 242 -3.00 10.56 -8.07
CA ALA A 242 -3.26 9.18 -7.66
C ALA A 242 -2.02 8.26 -7.66
N ILE A 243 -2.17 7.14 -6.95
CA ILE A 243 -1.36 5.93 -7.17
C ILE A 243 -2.20 4.97 -7.99
N VAL A 244 -1.70 4.58 -9.14
CA VAL A 244 -2.37 3.64 -10.05
C VAL A 244 -1.46 2.44 -10.26
N ASP A 245 -1.89 1.31 -9.76
CA ASP A 245 -1.22 0.03 -9.92
C ASP A 245 -2.04 -0.88 -10.85
N GLN A 246 -1.43 -1.21 -11.98
CA GLN A 246 -1.92 -2.08 -13.04
C GLN A 246 -0.88 -3.16 -13.35
N SER A 247 0.00 -3.46 -12.40
CA SER A 247 1.13 -4.35 -12.60
C SER A 247 0.69 -5.80 -12.89
N GLY A 248 1.61 -6.55 -13.50
CA GLY A 248 1.43 -7.94 -13.81
C GLY A 248 1.38 -8.90 -12.61
N GLY A 249 1.83 -8.52 -11.39
CA GLY A 249 1.90 -9.33 -10.15
C GLY A 249 2.48 -10.77 -10.22
N ASN A 250 2.93 -11.35 -9.11
CA ASN A 250 3.38 -12.76 -9.06
C ASN A 250 2.21 -13.76 -8.88
N TYR A 251 2.36 -15.00 -9.36
CA TYR A 251 1.29 -16.02 -9.36
C TYR A 251 1.15 -16.81 -8.04
N ASP A 252 2.03 -16.59 -7.06
CA ASP A 252 2.27 -17.57 -5.99
C ASP A 252 1.56 -17.27 -4.65
N LEU A 253 0.45 -16.52 -4.66
CA LEU A 253 -0.27 -16.09 -3.44
C LEU A 253 0.61 -15.28 -2.46
N THR A 254 1.76 -14.78 -2.92
CA THR A 254 2.70 -13.99 -2.14
C THR A 254 2.29 -12.52 -2.13
N GLU A 255 2.29 -11.88 -0.97
CA GLU A 255 2.25 -10.42 -0.87
C GLU A 255 3.58 -9.82 -1.32
N ASP A 256 3.59 -9.17 -2.48
CA ASP A 256 4.81 -8.61 -3.08
C ASP A 256 4.68 -7.10 -3.40
N GLU A 257 3.50 -6.50 -3.17
CA GLU A 257 3.23 -5.10 -3.47
C GLU A 257 2.61 -4.37 -2.28
N PHE A 258 3.22 -3.23 -1.94
CA PHE A 258 2.89 -2.46 -0.75
C PHE A 258 2.68 -0.99 -1.15
N ILE A 259 1.50 -0.46 -0.81
CA ILE A 259 1.20 0.96 -0.91
C ILE A 259 0.95 1.46 0.51
N GLU A 260 1.93 2.11 1.12
CA GLU A 260 1.90 2.38 2.55
C GLU A 260 2.38 3.75 3.02
N ASN A 261 1.75 4.28 4.06
CA ASN A 261 2.17 5.52 4.72
C ASN A 261 2.19 6.74 3.77
N ASN A 262 1.47 6.71 2.64
CA ASN A 262 1.41 7.83 1.70
C ASN A 262 0.35 8.85 2.13
N THR A 263 0.57 10.11 1.76
CA THR A 263 -0.45 11.18 1.83
C THR A 263 -0.87 11.57 0.43
N ILE A 264 -2.16 11.41 0.11
CA ILE A 264 -2.68 11.56 -1.25
C ILE A 264 -3.83 12.55 -1.23
N ASN A 265 -3.72 13.59 -2.04
CA ASN A 265 -4.81 14.50 -2.35
C ASN A 265 -5.21 14.33 -3.82
N SER A 266 -6.50 14.11 -4.08
CA SER A 266 -7.02 13.81 -5.42
C SER A 266 -8.20 14.70 -5.74
N ASP A 267 -8.03 15.62 -6.69
CA ASP A 267 -9.14 16.40 -7.24
C ASP A 267 -9.66 15.78 -8.54
N GLU A 268 -10.97 15.82 -8.76
CA GLU A 268 -11.59 15.28 -9.97
C GLU A 268 -11.03 15.84 -11.29
N ASN A 269 -10.44 17.04 -11.26
CA ASN A 269 -9.84 17.70 -12.42
C ASN A 269 -8.32 17.44 -12.54
N SER A 270 -7.77 16.54 -11.72
CA SER A 270 -6.36 16.17 -11.81
C SER A 270 -6.01 15.63 -13.22
N PRO A 271 -4.86 16.06 -13.79
CA PRO A 271 -4.29 15.46 -15.00
C PRO A 271 -3.95 13.98 -14.86
N ALA A 272 -3.92 13.43 -13.64
CA ALA A 272 -3.68 12.00 -13.41
C ALA A 272 -4.79 11.09 -13.96
N PHE A 273 -5.98 11.63 -14.25
CA PHE A 273 -7.17 10.85 -14.60
C PHE A 273 -7.50 10.80 -16.11
N ILE A 274 -6.50 10.98 -16.99
CA ILE A 274 -6.72 11.11 -18.45
C ILE A 274 -7.30 9.87 -19.15
N ASP A 275 -7.15 8.66 -18.59
CA ASP A 275 -7.52 7.40 -19.26
C ASP A 275 -8.18 6.36 -18.31
N GLU A 276 -8.80 6.78 -17.21
CA GLU A 276 -9.43 5.83 -16.28
C GLU A 276 -10.96 5.90 -16.34
N ASP A 277 -11.60 4.72 -16.44
CA ASP A 277 -13.06 4.57 -16.34
C ASP A 277 -13.60 5.07 -14.97
N TYR A 278 -12.74 5.11 -13.96
CA TYR A 278 -13.06 5.53 -12.61
C TYR A 278 -11.91 6.30 -11.97
N LYS A 279 -12.23 7.31 -11.14
CA LYS A 279 -11.23 8.13 -10.44
C LYS A 279 -11.12 7.66 -8.99
N ALA A 280 -9.88 7.44 -8.52
CA ALA A 280 -9.62 7.21 -7.12
C ALA A 280 -8.23 7.70 -6.70
N GLY A 281 -8.04 7.98 -5.40
CA GLY A 281 -6.71 8.27 -4.86
C GLY A 281 -5.76 7.08 -4.95
N ILE A 282 -6.27 5.87 -4.79
CA ILE A 282 -5.56 4.62 -5.09
C ILE A 282 -6.42 3.73 -5.98
N ILE A 283 -5.86 3.32 -7.11
CA ILE A 283 -6.42 2.29 -7.99
C ILE A 283 -5.47 1.09 -7.96
N ALA A 284 -5.94 -0.07 -7.51
CA ALA A 284 -5.14 -1.29 -7.45
C ALA A 284 -5.80 -2.41 -8.27
N LYS A 285 -5.11 -2.84 -9.34
CA LYS A 285 -5.56 -3.89 -10.26
C LYS A 285 -4.55 -5.04 -10.38
N SER A 286 -3.54 -5.07 -9.51
CA SER A 286 -2.46 -6.05 -9.53
C SER A 286 -2.90 -7.43 -9.01
N ARG A 287 -2.00 -8.43 -8.97
CA ARG A 287 -2.36 -9.78 -8.49
C ARG A 287 -2.43 -9.90 -6.97
N SER A 288 -1.64 -9.14 -6.23
CA SER A 288 -1.70 -9.07 -4.77
C SER A 288 -1.28 -7.69 -4.31
N VAL A 289 -1.94 -7.14 -3.30
CA VAL A 289 -1.61 -5.79 -2.83
C VAL A 289 -1.98 -5.61 -1.37
N THR A 290 -1.08 -4.98 -0.62
CA THR A 290 -1.34 -4.50 0.74
C THR A 290 -1.32 -2.97 0.75
N ILE A 291 -2.50 -2.38 0.99
CA ILE A 291 -2.72 -0.93 1.06
C ILE A 291 -2.93 -0.55 2.52
N ARG A 292 -1.96 0.12 3.15
CA ARG A 292 -2.05 0.40 4.59
C ARG A 292 -1.52 1.73 5.07
N ASN A 293 -2.10 2.24 6.15
CA ASN A 293 -1.64 3.47 6.82
C ASN A 293 -1.58 4.72 5.91
N ASN A 294 -2.31 4.74 4.80
CA ASN A 294 -2.36 5.90 3.91
C ASN A 294 -3.38 6.92 4.43
N THR A 295 -3.13 8.20 4.16
CA THR A 295 -4.11 9.28 4.31
C THR A 295 -4.53 9.75 2.93
N ILE A 296 -5.81 9.62 2.61
CA ILE A 296 -6.36 9.89 1.27
C ILE A 296 -7.48 10.91 1.41
N THR A 297 -7.35 12.05 0.73
CA THR A 297 -8.38 13.10 0.65
C THR A 297 -8.80 13.28 -0.80
N CYS A 298 -10.09 13.15 -1.08
CA CYS A 298 -10.62 13.28 -2.44
C CYS A 298 -11.70 14.34 -2.53
N THR A 299 -11.63 15.17 -3.56
CA THR A 299 -12.60 16.23 -3.88
C THR A 299 -13.28 15.98 -5.23
N GLY A 300 -14.57 16.24 -5.31
CA GLY A 300 -15.41 15.97 -6.49
C GLY A 300 -15.75 14.49 -6.66
N ASN A 301 -15.97 14.05 -7.90
CA ASN A 301 -16.34 12.67 -8.20
C ASN A 301 -15.12 11.72 -8.22
N VAL A 302 -14.55 11.48 -7.03
CA VAL A 302 -13.34 10.66 -6.83
C VAL A 302 -13.49 9.75 -5.61
N SER A 303 -13.19 8.45 -5.78
CA SER A 303 -13.18 7.46 -4.69
C SER A 303 -11.88 7.51 -3.88
N GLY A 304 -11.90 6.98 -2.66
CA GLY A 304 -10.66 6.79 -1.88
C GLY A 304 -9.78 5.69 -2.46
N ILE A 305 -10.22 4.45 -2.32
CA ILE A 305 -9.55 3.25 -2.83
C ILE A 305 -10.51 2.48 -3.74
N ARG A 306 -10.06 2.17 -4.96
CA ARG A 306 -10.75 1.23 -5.86
C ARG A 306 -9.83 0.06 -6.14
N THR A 307 -10.27 -1.14 -5.78
CA THR A 307 -9.49 -2.36 -5.98
C THR A 307 -10.27 -3.42 -6.75
N SER A 308 -9.62 -4.00 -7.74
CA SER A 308 -10.03 -5.23 -8.44
C SER A 308 -8.84 -6.17 -8.56
N ALA A 309 -8.02 -6.19 -7.51
CA ALA A 309 -6.81 -6.98 -7.46
C ALA A 309 -7.12 -8.48 -7.37
N GLY A 310 -6.10 -9.31 -7.58
CA GLY A 310 -6.17 -10.75 -7.32
C GLY A 310 -6.24 -11.05 -5.82
N ALA A 311 -5.46 -12.02 -5.36
CA ALA A 311 -5.34 -12.34 -3.95
C ALA A 311 -3.90 -12.72 -3.58
N PRO A 312 -3.43 -12.36 -2.38
CA PRO A 312 -4.14 -11.63 -1.32
C PRO A 312 -4.39 -10.14 -1.60
N MET A 313 -5.47 -9.59 -1.03
CA MET A 313 -5.74 -8.14 -1.03
C MET A 313 -6.03 -7.64 0.39
N HIS A 314 -5.20 -6.73 0.91
CA HIS A 314 -5.36 -6.17 2.24
C HIS A 314 -5.53 -4.66 2.18
N VAL A 315 -6.58 -4.13 2.83
CA VAL A 315 -6.79 -2.69 3.01
C VAL A 315 -6.91 -2.39 4.49
N MET A 316 -5.88 -1.78 5.06
CA MET A 316 -5.74 -1.70 6.51
C MET A 316 -5.34 -0.33 7.04
N ASN A 317 -6.02 0.12 8.10
CA ASN A 317 -5.63 1.32 8.85
C ASN A 317 -5.47 2.59 7.99
N ASN A 318 -6.19 2.69 6.87
CA ASN A 318 -6.17 3.89 6.04
C ASN A 318 -7.16 4.92 6.61
N THR A 319 -6.83 6.19 6.48
CA THR A 319 -7.77 7.31 6.70
C THR A 319 -8.20 7.85 5.35
N ILE A 320 -9.50 7.79 5.07
CA ILE A 320 -10.08 8.15 3.79
C ILE A 320 -11.15 9.20 4.01
N ILE A 321 -10.96 10.36 3.37
CA ILE A 321 -11.87 11.51 3.46
C ILE A 321 -12.30 11.84 2.04
N ILE A 322 -13.58 11.68 1.75
CA ILE A 322 -14.16 12.00 0.46
C ILE A 322 -15.37 12.92 0.66
N ASP A 323 -15.70 13.71 -0.35
CA ASP A 323 -16.82 14.67 -0.24
C ASP A 323 -18.14 13.98 0.13
N GLU A 324 -18.91 14.62 1.01
CA GLU A 324 -20.26 14.18 1.36
C GLU A 324 -21.22 14.39 0.19
N VAL A 325 -22.01 13.37 -0.12
CA VAL A 325 -23.02 13.45 -1.17
C VAL A 325 -24.41 13.72 -0.60
N GLN A 326 -25.25 14.41 -1.38
CA GLN A 326 -26.59 14.81 -0.94
C GLN A 326 -27.67 13.76 -1.28
N SER A 327 -27.41 12.86 -2.22
CA SER A 327 -28.37 11.88 -2.71
C SER A 327 -27.70 10.54 -2.96
N ALA A 328 -28.47 9.46 -2.81
CA ALA A 328 -28.03 8.11 -3.17
C ALA A 328 -27.61 8.04 -4.64
N ALA A 329 -26.59 7.24 -4.92
CA ALA A 329 -26.22 6.91 -6.28
C ALA A 329 -27.22 5.91 -6.89
N PRO A 330 -27.55 6.07 -8.19
CA PRO A 330 -28.41 5.13 -8.90
C PRO A 330 -27.73 3.77 -9.14
N ASP A 331 -26.41 3.76 -9.36
CA ASP A 331 -25.61 2.54 -9.53
C ASP A 331 -24.47 2.51 -8.48
N PRO A 332 -24.48 1.53 -7.56
CA PRO A 332 -23.40 1.30 -6.60
C PRO A 332 -22.00 1.15 -7.23
N SER A 333 -21.92 0.64 -8.46
CA SER A 333 -20.63 0.38 -9.12
C SER A 333 -19.96 1.62 -9.72
N GLU A 334 -20.76 2.61 -10.08
CA GLU A 334 -20.30 3.92 -10.59
C GLU A 334 -20.20 4.98 -9.48
N SER A 335 -20.53 4.61 -8.24
CA SER A 335 -20.56 5.52 -7.09
C SER A 335 -19.18 5.98 -6.61
N THR A 336 -19.11 7.16 -5.99
CA THR A 336 -17.96 7.52 -5.14
C THR A 336 -17.98 6.66 -3.88
N CYS A 337 -16.89 5.95 -3.65
CA CYS A 337 -16.75 5.05 -2.51
C CYS A 337 -15.50 5.40 -1.70
N GLY A 338 -15.57 5.28 -0.38
CA GLY A 338 -14.37 5.27 0.44
C GLY A 338 -13.48 4.11 0.04
N ILE A 339 -14.04 2.91 0.06
CA ILE A 339 -13.43 1.69 -0.48
C ILE A 339 -14.42 1.00 -1.40
N PHE A 340 -14.03 0.79 -2.65
CA PHE A 340 -14.68 -0.10 -3.59
C PHE A 340 -13.85 -1.37 -3.74
N ASN A 341 -14.46 -2.52 -3.49
CA ASN A 341 -13.77 -3.79 -3.48
C ASN A 341 -14.40 -4.81 -4.43
N TYR A 342 -13.62 -5.21 -5.43
CA TYR A 342 -13.93 -6.29 -6.35
C TYR A 342 -12.75 -7.25 -6.53
N SER A 343 -12.07 -7.57 -5.42
CA SER A 343 -10.85 -8.37 -5.43
C SER A 343 -11.09 -9.83 -5.02
N GLY A 344 -10.03 -10.63 -5.03
CA GLY A 344 -10.01 -11.96 -4.44
C GLY A 344 -10.05 -11.94 -2.89
N TRP A 345 -9.57 -13.02 -2.26
CA TRP A 345 -9.58 -13.17 -0.81
C TRP A 345 -8.63 -12.18 -0.12
N GLY A 346 -8.98 -11.78 1.11
CA GLY A 346 -8.18 -10.84 1.90
C GLY A 346 -8.95 -10.18 3.05
N TYR A 347 -8.42 -9.07 3.57
CA TYR A 347 -8.92 -8.41 4.79
C TYR A 347 -9.10 -6.90 4.60
N VAL A 348 -10.20 -6.35 5.12
CA VAL A 348 -10.45 -4.91 5.16
C VAL A 348 -10.68 -4.49 6.61
N ALA A 349 -9.65 -3.95 7.25
CA ALA A 349 -9.69 -3.75 8.70
C ALA A 349 -9.03 -2.48 9.23
N GLY A 350 -9.62 -1.88 10.26
CA GLY A 350 -9.03 -0.73 10.96
C GLY A 350 -9.11 0.59 10.19
N ASN A 351 -9.81 0.65 9.05
CA ASN A 351 -9.90 1.86 8.24
C ASN A 351 -10.88 2.87 8.85
N ARG A 352 -10.60 4.16 8.64
CA ARG A 352 -11.47 5.28 9.01
C ARG A 352 -11.92 5.99 7.74
N ILE A 353 -13.22 6.03 7.51
CA ILE A 353 -13.81 6.50 6.25
C ILE A 353 -14.85 7.57 6.56
N THR A 354 -14.76 8.70 5.85
CA THR A 354 -15.72 9.80 5.96
C THR A 354 -16.23 10.21 4.60
N GLY A 355 -17.56 10.31 4.45
CA GLY A 355 -18.23 10.85 3.26
C GLY A 355 -18.46 9.84 2.13
N GLY A 356 -18.82 10.35 0.95
CA GLY A 356 -19.08 9.55 -0.25
C GLY A 356 -20.48 8.98 -0.37
N ASN A 357 -20.80 8.42 -1.54
CA ASN A 357 -22.02 7.64 -1.71
C ASN A 357 -22.01 6.37 -0.88
N MET A 358 -20.85 5.71 -0.82
CA MET A 358 -20.66 4.49 -0.03
C MET A 358 -19.38 4.61 0.79
N GLY A 359 -19.43 4.31 2.08
CA GLY A 359 -18.21 4.16 2.86
C GLY A 359 -17.42 2.93 2.40
N TYR A 360 -18.10 1.79 2.33
CA TYR A 360 -17.59 0.54 1.79
C TYR A 360 -18.59 -0.09 0.83
N TYR A 361 -18.10 -0.49 -0.35
CA TYR A 361 -18.83 -1.29 -1.32
C TYR A 361 -18.07 -2.55 -1.69
N SER A 362 -18.72 -3.71 -1.61
CA SER A 362 -18.11 -4.99 -1.97
C SER A 362 -18.98 -5.89 -2.83
N LYS A 363 -18.31 -6.49 -3.81
CA LYS A 363 -18.76 -7.67 -4.58
C LYS A 363 -17.71 -8.80 -4.49
N ALA A 364 -16.82 -8.74 -3.52
CA ALA A 364 -15.59 -9.55 -3.46
C ALA A 364 -15.73 -10.81 -2.60
N GLY A 365 -14.75 -11.71 -2.73
CA GLY A 365 -14.57 -12.87 -1.86
C GLY A 365 -13.78 -12.56 -0.59
N THR A 366 -13.89 -11.32 -0.08
CA THR A 366 -13.17 -10.87 1.13
C THR A 366 -13.55 -11.74 2.32
N VAL A 367 -12.56 -12.03 3.16
CA VAL A 367 -12.71 -12.96 4.28
C VAL A 367 -13.24 -12.22 5.51
N GLU A 368 -12.71 -11.03 5.79
CA GLU A 368 -13.03 -10.28 7.01
C GLU A 368 -13.17 -8.78 6.73
N PHE A 369 -14.22 -8.18 7.26
CA PHE A 369 -14.42 -6.73 7.32
C PHE A 369 -14.60 -6.32 8.79
N ALA A 370 -13.53 -5.78 9.40
CA ALA A 370 -13.50 -5.63 10.84
C ALA A 370 -12.82 -4.37 11.40
N ASN A 371 -13.32 -3.88 12.53
CA ASN A 371 -12.72 -2.76 13.26
C ASN A 371 -12.62 -1.46 12.42
N ASN A 372 -13.47 -1.29 11.41
CA ASN A 372 -13.54 -0.08 10.61
C ASN A 372 -14.49 0.95 11.25
N GLU A 373 -14.23 2.22 11.02
CA GLU A 373 -15.13 3.34 11.37
C GLU A 373 -15.58 4.02 10.08
N ILE A 374 -16.88 4.10 9.85
CA ILE A 374 -17.49 4.77 8.70
C ILE A 374 -18.49 5.81 9.21
N GLU A 375 -18.34 7.05 8.76
CA GLU A 375 -19.26 8.14 9.08
C GLU A 375 -19.57 9.05 7.89
N LYS A 376 -20.75 9.69 7.92
CA LYS A 376 -21.16 10.75 6.97
C LYS A 376 -21.23 10.34 5.49
N SER A 377 -21.06 9.07 5.18
CA SER A 377 -21.41 8.52 3.87
C SER A 377 -22.92 8.59 3.66
N TYR A 378 -23.38 8.49 2.41
CA TYR A 378 -24.81 8.27 2.18
C TYR A 378 -25.21 6.89 2.67
N THR A 379 -24.56 5.83 2.19
CA THR A 379 -24.64 4.49 2.75
C THR A 379 -23.32 4.14 3.42
N GLY A 380 -23.36 3.66 4.67
CA GLY A 380 -22.12 3.30 5.37
C GLY A 380 -21.44 2.07 4.76
N PHE A 381 -22.15 0.96 4.72
CA PHE A 381 -21.66 -0.33 4.23
C PHE A 381 -22.66 -0.93 3.24
N TYR A 382 -22.17 -1.43 2.11
CA TYR A 382 -22.96 -2.23 1.17
C TYR A 382 -22.12 -3.43 0.75
N SER A 383 -22.57 -4.66 1.03
CA SER A 383 -21.92 -5.86 0.51
C SER A 383 -22.89 -6.89 -0.10
N LYS A 384 -22.40 -7.54 -1.17
CA LYS A 384 -22.92 -8.78 -1.77
C LYS A 384 -21.92 -9.95 -1.63
N GLY A 385 -20.89 -9.78 -0.80
CA GLY A 385 -19.75 -10.68 -0.68
C GLY A 385 -19.98 -11.85 0.27
N ALA A 386 -18.89 -12.35 0.84
CA ALA A 386 -18.88 -13.47 1.79
C ALA A 386 -18.09 -13.13 3.07
N GLU A 387 -17.98 -11.83 3.40
CA GLU A 387 -17.18 -11.37 4.53
C GLU A 387 -17.79 -11.75 5.88
N ASP A 388 -16.93 -12.11 6.84
CA ASP A 388 -17.26 -11.99 8.26
C ASP A 388 -17.20 -10.51 8.66
N VAL A 389 -18.35 -9.93 9.05
CA VAL A 389 -18.52 -8.49 9.27
C VAL A 389 -18.66 -8.21 10.75
N HIS A 390 -17.61 -7.69 11.39
CA HIS A 390 -17.65 -7.53 12.84
C HIS A 390 -16.85 -6.38 13.46
N HIS A 391 -17.32 -5.90 14.62
CA HIS A 391 -16.63 -4.87 15.40
C HIS A 391 -16.42 -3.55 14.65
N ASN A 392 -17.26 -3.26 13.66
CA ASN A 392 -17.23 -1.98 12.94
C ASN A 392 -18.13 -0.95 13.64
N ILE A 393 -17.83 0.33 13.42
CA ILE A 393 -18.68 1.45 13.83
C ILE A 393 -19.16 2.14 12.56
N ILE A 394 -20.48 2.17 12.36
CA ILE A 394 -21.13 2.83 11.22
C ILE A 394 -22.16 3.80 11.77
N LYS A 395 -21.93 5.09 11.56
CA LYS A 395 -22.76 6.13 12.19
C LYS A 395 -22.95 7.35 11.32
N ASP A 396 -23.93 8.18 11.69
CA ASP A 396 -24.14 9.51 11.10
C ASP A 396 -24.24 9.48 9.56
N CYS A 397 -24.69 8.36 8.97
CA CYS A 397 -24.87 8.26 7.52
C CYS A 397 -26.17 8.97 7.11
N ARG A 398 -26.18 9.58 5.92
CA ARG A 398 -27.33 10.34 5.40
C ARG A 398 -28.48 9.45 4.91
N GLY A 399 -28.16 8.20 4.60
CA GLY A 399 -29.10 7.13 4.26
C GLY A 399 -28.92 5.97 5.24
N ASP A 400 -28.90 4.74 4.72
CA ASP A 400 -28.80 3.55 5.57
C ASP A 400 -27.38 3.33 6.12
N GLY A 401 -27.28 2.79 7.34
CA GLY A 401 -26.00 2.36 7.92
C GLY A 401 -25.41 1.20 7.12
N MET A 402 -26.13 0.08 7.02
CA MET A 402 -25.73 -1.10 6.26
C MET A 402 -26.79 -1.53 5.25
N ILE A 403 -26.37 -1.92 4.06
CA ILE A 403 -27.16 -2.62 3.05
C ILE A 403 -26.58 -4.01 2.87
N LEU A 404 -27.36 -5.02 3.21
CA LEU A 404 -27.00 -6.44 3.11
C LEU A 404 -27.74 -7.05 1.93
N ASP A 405 -27.00 -7.41 0.89
CA ASP A 405 -27.57 -7.79 -0.39
C ASP A 405 -27.13 -9.21 -0.80
N GLY A 406 -27.52 -10.18 0.03
CA GLY A 406 -27.12 -11.58 -0.10
C GLY A 406 -25.72 -11.86 0.42
N LEU A 407 -25.27 -11.09 1.43
CA LEU A 407 -24.02 -11.32 2.15
C LEU A 407 -24.03 -12.72 2.76
N ALA A 408 -23.04 -13.55 2.41
CA ALA A 408 -23.01 -14.94 2.87
C ALA A 408 -22.39 -15.13 4.26
N GLY A 409 -21.58 -14.18 4.74
CA GLY A 409 -20.92 -14.28 6.03
C GLY A 409 -21.74 -13.70 7.19
N PRO A 410 -21.38 -14.02 8.45
CA PRO A 410 -22.09 -13.53 9.62
C PRO A 410 -21.84 -12.04 9.87
N VAL A 411 -22.80 -11.38 10.54
CA VAL A 411 -22.70 -9.97 10.93
C VAL A 411 -22.86 -9.86 12.45
N HIS A 412 -21.80 -9.46 13.15
CA HIS A 412 -21.82 -9.49 14.62
C HIS A 412 -20.95 -8.44 15.31
N GLY A 413 -21.33 -8.02 16.52
CA GLY A 413 -20.53 -7.10 17.33
C GLY A 413 -20.32 -5.71 16.73
N ASN A 414 -21.10 -5.33 15.71
CA ASN A 414 -21.01 -4.01 15.08
C ASN A 414 -21.83 -2.97 15.87
N VAL A 415 -21.47 -1.69 15.74
CA VAL A 415 -22.23 -0.56 16.25
C VAL A 415 -22.75 0.23 15.07
N ILE A 416 -24.07 0.24 14.87
CA ILE A 416 -24.75 0.86 13.74
C ILE A 416 -25.79 1.82 14.28
N LYS A 417 -25.51 3.12 14.23
CA LYS A 417 -26.32 4.08 14.98
C LYS A 417 -26.40 5.45 14.37
N ASP A 418 -27.42 6.21 14.78
CA ASP A 418 -27.54 7.62 14.45
C ASP A 418 -27.56 7.88 12.92
N ASN A 419 -27.96 6.89 12.11
CA ASN A 419 -28.06 7.04 10.65
C ASN A 419 -29.46 7.58 10.29
N ALA A 420 -29.54 8.47 9.31
CA ALA A 420 -30.82 9.09 8.93
C ALA A 420 -31.79 8.11 8.24
N GLY A 421 -31.28 7.04 7.63
CA GLY A 421 -32.06 5.93 7.08
C GLY A 421 -32.26 4.79 8.08
N SER A 422 -32.29 3.56 7.59
CA SER A 422 -32.32 2.37 8.44
C SER A 422 -30.94 2.05 9.00
N GLY A 423 -30.89 1.39 10.17
CA GLY A 423 -29.64 0.84 10.68
C GLY A 423 -29.08 -0.20 9.72
N ILE A 424 -29.84 -1.27 9.51
CA ILE A 424 -29.56 -2.34 8.56
C ILE A 424 -30.76 -2.50 7.61
N ARG A 425 -30.51 -2.44 6.30
CA ARG A 425 -31.46 -2.79 5.25
C ARG A 425 -31.07 -4.11 4.58
N VAL A 426 -31.99 -5.06 4.53
CA VAL A 426 -31.76 -6.39 3.95
C VAL A 426 -32.51 -6.53 2.63
N LEU A 427 -31.75 -6.64 1.54
CA LEU A 427 -32.32 -6.76 0.18
C LEU A 427 -32.47 -8.22 -0.25
N ARG A 428 -31.54 -9.09 0.14
CA ARG A 428 -31.52 -10.52 -0.22
C ARG A 428 -31.00 -11.38 0.92
N ASN A 429 -31.57 -12.59 1.03
CA ASN A 429 -31.24 -13.62 2.01
C ASN A 429 -30.40 -14.76 1.40
N PRO A 430 -29.71 -15.59 2.22
CA PRO A 430 -29.71 -15.62 3.69
C PRO A 430 -28.85 -14.51 4.32
N ILE A 431 -29.17 -14.12 5.55
CA ILE A 431 -28.40 -13.21 6.39
C ILE A 431 -28.45 -13.73 7.83
N ASP A 432 -27.31 -13.74 8.54
CA ASP A 432 -27.21 -14.12 9.95
C ASP A 432 -26.66 -12.96 10.80
N LEU A 433 -27.56 -12.27 11.49
CA LEU A 433 -27.26 -11.23 12.48
C LEU A 433 -27.22 -11.81 13.92
N GLY A 434 -27.28 -13.12 14.11
CA GLY A 434 -27.13 -13.78 15.41
C GLY A 434 -28.05 -14.97 15.65
N GLY A 435 -27.49 -16.06 16.18
CA GLY A 435 -28.22 -17.26 16.59
C GLY A 435 -28.65 -18.19 15.46
N GLY A 436 -28.20 -17.93 14.23
CA GLY A 436 -28.41 -18.78 13.06
C GLY A 436 -27.40 -19.91 12.91
N LEU A 437 -27.37 -20.50 11.70
CA LEU A 437 -26.62 -21.71 11.38
C LEU A 437 -25.10 -21.52 11.40
N ASP A 438 -24.61 -20.28 11.24
CA ASP A 438 -23.18 -19.97 11.10
C ASP A 438 -22.50 -19.68 12.44
N THR A 439 -23.14 -20.05 13.56
CA THR A 439 -22.65 -19.76 14.92
C THR A 439 -22.47 -18.27 15.22
N CYS A 440 -23.15 -17.40 14.45
CA CYS A 440 -23.11 -15.96 14.63
C CYS A 440 -23.55 -15.57 16.05
N PRO A 441 -22.72 -14.84 16.84
CA PRO A 441 -23.04 -14.50 18.21
C PRO A 441 -24.06 -13.36 18.35
N GLY A 442 -24.34 -12.64 17.25
CA GLY A 442 -25.13 -11.40 17.27
C GLY A 442 -24.35 -10.24 17.86
N LEU A 443 -24.85 -9.63 18.94
CA LEU A 443 -24.22 -8.50 19.64
C LEU A 443 -24.06 -7.23 18.81
N ASN A 444 -24.82 -7.10 17.72
CA ASN A 444 -24.87 -5.83 17.03
C ASN A 444 -25.65 -4.84 17.92
N VAL A 445 -25.15 -3.60 18.00
CA VAL A 445 -25.85 -2.47 18.60
C VAL A 445 -26.44 -1.68 17.45
N ILE A 446 -27.76 -1.73 17.30
CA ILE A 446 -28.48 -1.11 16.19
C ILE A 446 -29.49 -0.16 16.84
N THR A 447 -29.19 1.14 16.87
CA THR A 447 -29.94 2.10 17.70
C THR A 447 -29.96 3.51 17.11
N GLY A 448 -31.01 4.28 17.32
CA GLY A 448 -31.09 5.70 17.00
C GLY A 448 -31.12 5.98 15.49
N ASN A 449 -31.51 5.00 14.69
CA ASN A 449 -31.62 5.15 13.24
C ASN A 449 -32.98 5.78 12.87
N GLY A 450 -33.01 6.61 11.83
CA GLY A 450 -34.17 7.46 11.51
C GLY A 450 -35.40 6.70 10.98
N ASN A 451 -35.20 5.53 10.40
CA ASN A 451 -36.28 4.63 9.96
C ASN A 451 -36.41 3.45 10.94
N TYR A 452 -36.30 2.21 10.47
CA TYR A 452 -36.20 1.03 11.32
C TYR A 452 -34.73 0.68 11.56
N ASP A 453 -34.41 0.17 12.76
CA ASP A 453 -33.10 -0.40 13.06
C ASP A 453 -32.80 -1.59 12.13
N LEU A 454 -33.78 -2.46 11.88
CA LEU A 454 -33.72 -3.51 10.87
C LEU A 454 -34.90 -3.42 9.89
N TYR A 455 -34.59 -3.21 8.61
CA TYR A 455 -35.57 -3.10 7.54
C TYR A 455 -35.40 -4.21 6.52
N VAL A 456 -36.35 -5.14 6.46
CA VAL A 456 -36.31 -6.28 5.54
C VAL A 456 -37.13 -5.99 4.28
N GLU A 457 -36.49 -6.06 3.12
CA GLU A 457 -37.12 -6.05 1.78
C GLU A 457 -37.04 -7.41 1.10
N ALA A 458 -36.24 -8.33 1.64
CA ALA A 458 -36.01 -9.63 1.05
C ALA A 458 -37.30 -10.47 0.98
N ILE A 459 -37.52 -11.06 -0.19
CA ILE A 459 -38.54 -12.07 -0.47
C ILE A 459 -37.81 -13.35 -0.84
N SER A 460 -38.00 -14.42 -0.07
CA SER A 460 -37.33 -15.70 -0.32
C SER A 460 -38.14 -16.87 0.22
N GLU A 461 -38.53 -17.80 -0.65
CA GLU A 461 -39.15 -19.07 -0.26
C GLU A 461 -38.12 -20.08 0.24
N GLN A 462 -36.88 -20.01 -0.27
CA GLN A 462 -35.79 -20.90 0.12
C GLN A 462 -35.25 -20.57 1.51
N TYR A 463 -35.21 -19.28 1.86
CA TYR A 463 -34.70 -18.76 3.13
C TYR A 463 -35.72 -17.80 3.75
N PRO A 464 -36.88 -18.31 4.23
CA PRO A 464 -37.99 -17.48 4.69
C PRO A 464 -37.77 -16.87 6.09
N LEU A 465 -36.64 -17.18 6.73
CA LEU A 465 -36.30 -16.74 8.08
C LEU A 465 -34.91 -16.08 8.09
N LEU A 466 -34.81 -14.90 8.70
CA LEU A 466 -33.57 -14.21 9.03
C LEU A 466 -33.31 -14.32 10.53
N PHE A 467 -32.07 -14.58 10.94
CA PHE A 467 -31.69 -14.69 12.35
C PHE A 467 -31.10 -13.37 12.85
N ALA A 468 -31.65 -12.82 13.94
CA ALA A 468 -31.22 -11.57 14.57
C ALA A 468 -31.25 -11.64 16.10
N ARG A 469 -30.89 -12.80 16.65
CA ARG A 469 -30.85 -13.00 18.10
C ARG A 469 -29.64 -12.31 18.72
N PHE A 470 -29.82 -11.91 19.98
CA PHE A 470 -28.79 -11.32 20.84
C PHE A 470 -28.24 -9.99 20.34
N ASN A 471 -29.07 -9.18 19.67
CA ASN A 471 -28.76 -7.80 19.30
C ASN A 471 -29.37 -6.80 20.28
N VAL A 472 -28.80 -5.60 20.34
CA VAL A 472 -29.29 -4.45 21.10
C VAL A 472 -30.05 -3.53 20.14
N TRP A 473 -31.24 -3.09 20.57
CA TRP A 473 -32.19 -2.27 19.82
C TRP A 473 -32.55 -1.02 20.62
N ASP A 474 -33.27 -0.09 20.00
CA ASP A 474 -33.80 1.09 20.71
C ASP A 474 -34.79 0.71 21.82
N HIS A 475 -35.57 -0.37 21.63
CA HIS A 475 -36.50 -0.89 22.62
C HIS A 475 -36.03 -2.22 23.22
N THR A 476 -36.54 -2.54 24.43
CA THR A 476 -36.23 -3.81 25.12
C THR A 476 -37.42 -4.77 25.18
N ASP A 477 -38.65 -4.26 25.03
CA ASP A 477 -39.85 -5.09 24.98
C ASP A 477 -40.02 -5.70 23.58
N PRO A 478 -40.22 -7.03 23.46
CA PRO A 478 -40.36 -7.68 22.15
C PRO A 478 -41.49 -7.12 21.27
N ALA A 479 -42.60 -6.65 21.83
CA ALA A 479 -43.69 -6.09 21.04
C ALA A 479 -43.33 -4.69 20.51
N GLU A 480 -42.63 -3.87 21.32
CA GLU A 480 -42.11 -2.58 20.87
C GLU A 480 -41.04 -2.76 19.79
N ILE A 481 -40.13 -3.72 19.96
CA ILE A 481 -39.10 -4.05 18.95
C ILE A 481 -39.75 -4.44 17.62
N MET A 482 -40.76 -5.32 17.64
CA MET A 482 -41.48 -5.71 16.42
C MET A 482 -42.25 -4.55 15.76
N GLN A 483 -42.66 -3.56 16.54
CA GLN A 483 -43.47 -2.45 16.02
C GLN A 483 -42.62 -1.30 15.49
N PHE A 484 -41.50 -1.01 16.15
CA PHE A 484 -40.72 0.22 15.94
C PHE A 484 -39.31 -0.03 15.41
N ASP A 485 -38.67 -1.14 15.78
CA ASP A 485 -37.25 -1.36 15.48
C ASP A 485 -37.07 -2.27 14.26
N ILE A 486 -37.98 -3.25 14.07
CA ILE A 486 -37.90 -4.25 13.01
C ILE A 486 -39.10 -4.12 12.08
N ARG A 487 -38.85 -4.08 10.78
CA ARG A 487 -39.87 -4.28 9.73
C ARG A 487 -39.60 -5.56 8.96
N ASP A 488 -40.56 -6.48 8.94
CA ASP A 488 -40.40 -7.82 8.35
C ASP A 488 -41.67 -8.42 7.70
N GLY A 489 -41.68 -9.74 7.49
CA GLY A 489 -42.81 -10.52 6.99
C GLY A 489 -44.10 -10.45 7.83
N SER A 490 -44.02 -10.03 9.09
CA SER A 490 -45.20 -9.78 9.92
C SER A 490 -45.94 -8.51 9.50
N ASP A 491 -45.23 -7.51 8.99
CA ASP A 491 -45.80 -6.25 8.48
C ASP A 491 -46.33 -6.36 7.06
N SER A 492 -45.78 -7.29 6.26
CA SER A 492 -46.13 -7.43 4.84
C SER A 492 -46.00 -8.88 4.38
N THR A 493 -47.13 -9.47 4.02
CA THR A 493 -47.22 -10.83 3.48
C THR A 493 -46.24 -11.03 2.32
N GLY A 494 -45.34 -11.99 2.46
CA GLY A 494 -44.37 -12.37 1.44
C GLY A 494 -42.93 -11.93 1.72
N LEU A 495 -42.71 -10.98 2.64
CA LEU A 495 -41.35 -10.70 3.12
C LEU A 495 -40.88 -11.80 4.06
N VAL A 496 -39.56 -11.91 4.20
CA VAL A 496 -38.89 -12.79 5.16
C VAL A 496 -39.26 -12.42 6.60
N MET A 497 -39.50 -13.44 7.44
CA MET A 497 -39.71 -13.27 8.88
C MET A 497 -38.37 -13.12 9.62
N VAL A 498 -38.37 -12.40 10.74
CA VAL A 498 -37.19 -12.24 11.60
C VAL A 498 -37.35 -13.05 12.90
N ASP A 499 -36.38 -13.92 13.17
CA ASP A 499 -36.19 -14.61 14.44
C ASP A 499 -35.22 -13.81 15.32
N PHE A 500 -35.78 -13.01 16.24
CA PHE A 500 -35.00 -12.16 17.12
C PHE A 500 -35.19 -12.50 18.60
N THR A 501 -34.21 -12.11 19.40
CA THR A 501 -34.25 -12.18 20.88
C THR A 501 -33.36 -11.05 21.39
N PRO A 502 -33.88 -9.97 21.99
CA PRO A 502 -33.06 -8.83 22.38
C PRO A 502 -32.12 -9.17 23.54
N VAL A 503 -30.97 -8.50 23.57
CA VAL A 503 -30.06 -8.52 24.74
C VAL A 503 -30.80 -7.93 25.95
N GLY A 504 -31.27 -8.79 26.86
CA GLY A 504 -31.98 -8.38 28.09
C GLY A 504 -33.34 -9.07 28.34
N SER A 505 -33.89 -9.78 27.34
CA SER A 505 -35.10 -10.61 27.49
C SER A 505 -34.90 -11.88 28.33
N LEU A 506 -33.64 -12.24 28.58
CA LEU A 506 -33.25 -13.23 29.59
C LEU A 506 -32.90 -12.45 30.86
N GLY A 507 -33.56 -12.79 31.98
CA GLY A 507 -33.41 -12.09 33.27
C GLY A 507 -31.94 -11.81 33.65
N SER A 508 -31.76 -10.82 34.53
CA SER A 508 -30.54 -10.07 34.92
C SER A 508 -29.20 -10.81 35.14
N GLU A 509 -29.08 -12.10 34.88
CA GLU A 509 -27.84 -12.79 34.53
C GLU A 509 -27.58 -12.68 33.02
N ALA A 510 -27.71 -11.44 32.49
CA ALA A 510 -27.55 -11.13 31.09
C ALA A 510 -26.30 -11.83 30.52
N LEU A 511 -26.46 -12.38 29.33
CA LEU A 511 -25.47 -13.07 28.52
C LEU A 511 -24.27 -12.15 28.25
N ILE A 512 -23.44 -11.92 29.27
CA ILE A 512 -22.08 -11.44 29.11
C ILE A 512 -21.38 -12.62 28.45
N LEU A 513 -21.22 -12.56 27.14
CA LEU A 513 -20.29 -13.43 26.45
C LEU A 513 -18.92 -13.20 27.10
N PRO A 514 -18.14 -14.25 27.33
CA PRO A 514 -16.84 -14.08 27.95
C PRO A 514 -16.04 -13.04 27.16
N ASP A 515 -15.74 -11.90 27.76
CA ASP A 515 -14.85 -10.90 27.18
C ASP A 515 -13.46 -11.04 27.82
N ILE A 516 -12.44 -10.56 27.10
CA ILE A 516 -11.06 -10.58 27.55
C ILE A 516 -10.49 -9.16 27.56
N GLY A 517 -9.82 -8.82 28.66
CA GLY A 517 -9.03 -7.61 28.77
C GLY A 517 -7.57 -7.84 28.35
N LEU A 518 -6.98 -6.86 27.67
CA LEU A 518 -5.56 -6.82 27.30
C LEU A 518 -4.87 -5.64 27.98
N PHE A 519 -3.90 -5.90 28.86
CA PHE A 519 -3.26 -4.85 29.65
C PHE A 519 -1.74 -5.03 29.82
N PRO A 520 -0.91 -4.03 29.47
CA PRO A 520 -1.25 -2.82 28.72
C PRO A 520 -1.48 -3.13 27.23
N ASN A 521 -2.28 -2.29 26.56
CA ASN A 521 -2.41 -2.25 25.10
C ASN A 521 -2.66 -0.78 24.69
N PRO A 522 -1.72 -0.07 24.04
CA PRO A 522 -0.46 -0.56 23.46
C PRO A 522 0.54 -1.15 24.48
N THR A 523 1.44 -2.01 24.01
CA THR A 523 2.46 -2.70 24.82
C THR A 523 3.87 -2.52 24.23
N HIS A 524 4.90 -2.51 25.07
CA HIS A 524 6.30 -2.66 24.62
C HIS A 524 6.72 -4.14 24.45
N GLY A 525 5.75 -5.05 24.52
CA GLY A 525 5.92 -6.47 24.24
C GLY A 525 5.45 -7.40 25.35
N SER A 526 5.27 -6.93 26.59
CA SER A 526 4.72 -7.76 27.69
C SER A 526 3.31 -7.27 28.04
N PHE A 527 2.33 -8.18 28.07
CA PHE A 527 0.94 -7.85 28.35
C PHE A 527 0.20 -9.03 29.00
N LYS A 528 -0.89 -8.70 29.70
CA LYS A 528 -1.76 -9.63 30.39
C LYS A 528 -3.06 -9.77 29.62
N VAL A 529 -3.48 -11.02 29.44
CA VAL A 529 -4.79 -11.40 28.95
C VAL A 529 -5.61 -11.84 30.15
N GLN A 530 -6.75 -11.21 30.41
CA GLN A 530 -7.59 -11.51 31.56
C GLN A 530 -9.01 -11.83 31.12
N CYS A 531 -9.56 -12.96 31.54
CA CYS A 531 -10.99 -13.23 31.35
C CYS A 531 -11.80 -12.31 32.27
N LEU A 532 -12.65 -11.47 31.68
CA LEU A 532 -13.46 -10.49 32.40
C LEU A 532 -14.72 -11.11 33.01
N LYS A 533 -15.13 -12.29 32.51
CA LYS A 533 -16.27 -13.04 33.03
C LYS A 533 -15.90 -13.89 34.25
N SER A 534 -16.76 -13.88 35.26
CA SER A 534 -16.58 -14.71 36.45
C SER A 534 -16.85 -16.19 36.14
N GLY A 535 -16.03 -17.09 36.69
CA GLY A 535 -16.20 -18.55 36.54
C GLY A 535 -15.75 -19.14 35.21
N VAL A 536 -15.14 -18.34 34.33
CA VAL A 536 -14.75 -18.76 32.98
C VAL A 536 -13.23 -18.85 32.82
N GLU A 537 -12.77 -19.91 32.16
CA GLU A 537 -11.36 -20.28 31.97
C GLU A 537 -10.91 -20.24 30.50
N PHE A 538 -9.61 -20.04 30.29
CA PHE A 538 -9.00 -20.12 28.96
C PHE A 538 -8.81 -21.58 28.53
N GLN A 539 -9.24 -21.92 27.32
CA GLN A 539 -9.02 -23.24 26.72
C GLN A 539 -7.78 -23.25 25.80
N SER A 540 -7.49 -22.14 25.13
CA SER A 540 -6.28 -21.98 24.31
C SER A 540 -5.99 -20.51 24.08
N CYS A 541 -4.72 -20.13 23.96
CA CYS A 541 -4.32 -18.75 23.71
C CYS A 541 -3.22 -18.71 22.65
N LYS A 542 -3.42 -17.96 21.55
CA LYS A 542 -2.46 -17.81 20.46
C LYS A 542 -2.36 -16.34 20.07
N VAL A 543 -1.14 -15.87 19.82
CA VAL A 543 -0.90 -14.60 19.16
C VAL A 543 -0.50 -14.90 17.73
N THR A 544 -1.17 -14.27 16.77
CA THR A 544 -0.83 -14.31 15.36
C THR A 544 -0.31 -12.96 14.89
N ASP A 545 0.55 -12.98 13.88
CA ASP A 545 0.84 -11.78 13.09
C ASP A 545 -0.34 -11.43 12.16
N LEU A 546 -0.14 -10.42 11.32
CA LEU A 546 -1.12 -9.97 10.32
C LEU A 546 -1.43 -11.03 9.26
N LEU A 547 -0.53 -11.99 9.04
CA LEU A 547 -0.69 -13.08 8.08
C LEU A 547 -1.40 -14.30 8.70
N GLY A 548 -1.80 -14.22 9.97
CA GLY A 548 -2.40 -15.33 10.71
C GLY A 548 -1.39 -16.38 11.15
N GLN A 549 -0.07 -16.17 10.94
CA GLN A 549 0.95 -17.08 11.41
C GLN A 549 1.05 -16.97 12.94
N VAL A 550 1.02 -18.12 13.62
CA VAL A 550 1.14 -18.16 15.08
C VAL A 550 2.56 -17.79 15.49
N VAL A 551 2.73 -16.58 16.02
CA VAL A 551 4.00 -16.05 16.52
C VAL A 551 4.22 -16.34 18.00
N LYS A 552 3.14 -16.64 18.74
CA LYS A 552 3.19 -17.10 20.13
C LYS A 552 2.00 -18.01 20.43
N SER A 553 2.22 -19.06 21.20
CA SER A 553 1.14 -19.88 21.76
C SER A 553 1.37 -20.12 23.24
N ASP A 554 0.27 -20.26 23.97
CA ASP A 554 0.23 -20.73 25.33
C ASP A 554 -0.91 -21.73 25.49
N ASN A 555 -0.65 -22.80 26.24
CA ASN A 555 -1.59 -23.85 26.57
C ASN A 555 -1.94 -23.72 28.06
N PRO A 556 -2.88 -22.84 28.41
CA PRO A 556 -3.21 -22.55 29.80
C PRO A 556 -3.65 -23.82 30.56
N GLU A 557 -3.21 -23.95 31.81
CA GLU A 557 -3.70 -25.02 32.68
C GLU A 557 -5.20 -24.83 32.97
N PRO A 558 -5.97 -25.92 33.22
CA PRO A 558 -7.36 -25.81 33.66
C PRO A 558 -7.51 -24.87 34.87
N GLY A 559 -8.51 -24.01 34.85
CA GLY A 559 -8.73 -22.97 35.86
C GLY A 559 -7.97 -21.66 35.62
N THR A 560 -7.16 -21.55 34.56
CA THR A 560 -6.43 -20.32 34.24
C THR A 560 -7.39 -19.22 33.78
N ARG A 561 -7.41 -18.10 34.52
CA ARG A 561 -8.24 -16.92 34.23
C ARG A 561 -7.45 -15.70 33.79
N GLN A 562 -6.12 -15.78 33.86
CA GLN A 562 -5.20 -14.75 33.43
C GLN A 562 -3.94 -15.37 32.86
N ILE A 563 -3.46 -14.85 31.73
CA ILE A 563 -2.24 -15.31 31.06
C ILE A 563 -1.35 -14.09 30.85
N GLU A 564 -0.05 -14.22 31.11
CA GLU A 564 0.94 -13.19 30.80
C GLU A 564 1.74 -13.62 29.57
N LEU A 565 1.68 -12.80 28.52
CA LEU A 565 2.32 -13.07 27.24
C LEU A 565 3.43 -12.05 26.98
N ASN A 566 4.53 -12.54 26.43
CA ASN A 566 5.68 -11.73 26.06
C ASN A 566 6.05 -11.95 24.59
N ILE A 567 5.91 -10.88 23.80
CA ILE A 567 6.23 -10.74 22.38
C ILE A 567 7.30 -9.66 22.14
N SER A 568 8.09 -9.28 23.16
CA SER A 568 9.08 -8.19 23.06
C SER A 568 10.12 -8.39 21.95
N HIS A 569 10.40 -9.65 21.61
CA HIS A 569 11.31 -10.07 20.55
C HIS A 569 10.77 -9.86 19.13
N LEU A 570 9.46 -9.62 18.97
CA LEU A 570 8.86 -9.36 17.66
C LEU A 570 9.02 -7.87 17.28
N PRO A 571 8.97 -7.50 15.99
CA PRO A 571 8.97 -6.09 15.56
C PRO A 571 7.84 -5.26 16.18
N ALA A 572 7.95 -3.93 16.17
CA ALA A 572 6.80 -3.07 16.45
C ALA A 572 5.74 -3.28 15.36
N GLY A 573 4.46 -3.29 15.73
CA GLY A 573 3.39 -3.63 14.80
C GLY A 573 2.10 -4.12 15.46
N ILE A 574 1.17 -4.55 14.63
CA ILE A 574 -0.13 -5.08 15.06
C ILE A 574 -0.09 -6.61 15.07
N TYR A 575 -0.62 -7.18 16.15
CA TYR A 575 -0.80 -8.62 16.32
C TYR A 575 -2.24 -8.91 16.74
N PHE A 576 -2.68 -10.15 16.57
CA PHE A 576 -4.01 -10.57 17.00
C PHE A 576 -3.90 -11.69 18.03
N LEU A 577 -4.49 -11.47 19.19
CA LEU A 577 -4.72 -12.54 20.15
C LEU A 577 -5.96 -13.32 19.71
N ARG A 578 -5.80 -14.60 19.39
CA ARG A 578 -6.89 -15.56 19.21
C ARG A 578 -6.95 -16.50 20.41
N THR A 579 -8.02 -16.43 21.18
CA THR A 579 -8.21 -17.25 22.37
C THR A 579 -9.52 -18.01 22.32
N ARG A 580 -9.57 -19.19 22.92
CA ARG A 580 -10.81 -19.97 23.03
C ARG A 580 -11.30 -19.99 24.46
N ILE A 581 -12.58 -19.65 24.66
CA ILE A 581 -13.25 -19.56 25.96
C ILE A 581 -14.70 -20.05 25.79
N GLU A 582 -15.19 -20.93 26.67
CA GLU A 582 -16.56 -21.50 26.61
C GLU A 582 -16.99 -21.94 25.20
N ASN A 583 -16.09 -22.61 24.47
CA ASN A 583 -16.23 -23.03 23.07
C ASN A 583 -16.24 -21.92 22.00
N GLN A 584 -16.17 -20.64 22.37
CA GLN A 584 -16.08 -19.50 21.46
C GLN A 584 -14.64 -19.10 21.19
N THR A 585 -14.39 -18.56 20.00
CA THR A 585 -13.11 -17.94 19.65
C THR A 585 -13.24 -16.43 19.78
N ILE A 586 -12.41 -15.81 20.62
CA ILE A 586 -12.34 -14.36 20.77
C ILE A 586 -11.04 -13.90 20.12
N VAL A 587 -11.14 -12.86 19.29
CA VAL A 587 -9.98 -12.20 18.68
C VAL A 587 -9.85 -10.79 19.24
N LYS A 588 -8.66 -10.41 19.71
CA LYS A 588 -8.37 -9.04 20.16
C LYS A 588 -7.09 -8.52 19.53
N ARG A 589 -7.12 -7.27 19.08
CA ARG A 589 -5.96 -6.56 18.53
C ARG A 589 -4.97 -6.18 19.63
N ILE A 590 -3.69 -6.45 19.40
CA ILE A 590 -2.54 -6.02 20.21
C ILE A 590 -1.73 -5.03 19.39
N ILE A 591 -1.39 -3.88 19.97
CA ILE A 591 -0.52 -2.87 19.37
C ILE A 591 0.82 -2.91 20.11
N LYS A 592 1.90 -3.31 19.42
CA LYS A 592 3.26 -3.29 19.96
C LYS A 592 4.01 -2.05 19.47
N ILE A 593 4.52 -1.26 20.41
CA ILE A 593 5.28 -0.02 20.17
C ILE A 593 6.74 -0.10 20.59
#